data_AF-A0A925V743-F1
#
_entry.id   AF-A0A925V743-F1
#
_cell.length_a   1.000
_cell.length_b   1.000
_cell.length_c   1.000
_cell.angle_alpha   90.00
_cell.angle_beta   90.00
_cell.angle_gamma   90.00
#
_symmetry.space_group_name_H-M   'P 1'
#
loop_
_entity.id
_entity.type
_entity.pdbx_description
1 polymer ?
#
loop_
_entity_poly.entity_id
_entity_poly.type
_entity_poly.pdbx_seq_one_letter_code
_entity_poly.pdbx_strand_id
1 'polypeptide(L)'
;MAAPLRFLVVGTFTATPRGHRITVSGERMADVMAKLPMSAELVVDDRLGDGKPRSYTLKLGSPRALRIADVCADHEPLRSLADVATALARPRDAIDVPAAIAKVKS
;
A
#
# COMPACT_ATOMS: atom_id res chain seq x y z
N MET A 1 -4.53 -35.67 -29.81
CA MET A 1 -4.92 -34.52 -28.96
C MET A 1 -3.71 -34.18 -28.08
N ALA A 2 -3.12 -32.99 -28.22
CA ALA A 2 -1.96 -32.61 -27.40
C ALA A 2 -2.43 -32.25 -25.98
N ALA A 3 -1.71 -32.71 -24.95
CA ALA A 3 -2.00 -32.35 -23.58
C ALA A 3 -1.70 -30.85 -23.34
N PRO A 4 -2.52 -30.12 -22.57
CA PRO A 4 -2.28 -28.71 -22.30
C PRO A 4 -0.98 -28.54 -21.49
N LEU A 5 -0.12 -27.62 -21.94
CA LEU A 5 1.09 -27.24 -21.23
C LEU A 5 0.72 -26.55 -19.90
N ARG A 6 1.33 -26.99 -18.80
CA ARG A 6 1.11 -26.42 -17.46
C ARG A 6 2.44 -26.01 -16.87
N PHE A 7 2.52 -24.76 -16.41
CA PHE A 7 3.66 -24.24 -15.68
C PHE A 7 3.38 -24.28 -14.18
N LEU A 8 4.36 -24.71 -13.39
CA LEU A 8 4.33 -24.62 -11.94
C LEU A 8 5.32 -23.54 -11.50
N VAL A 9 4.82 -22.52 -10.82
CA VAL A 9 5.63 -21.47 -10.22
C VAL A 9 5.57 -21.63 -8.71
N VAL A 10 6.74 -21.79 -8.07
CA VAL A 10 6.87 -21.96 -6.62
C VAL A 10 7.70 -20.83 -6.06
N GLY A 11 7.19 -20.19 -5.01
CA GLY A 11 7.85 -19.08 -4.35
C GLY A 11 7.10 -18.64 -3.10
N THR A 12 7.75 -17.79 -2.31
CA THR A 12 7.16 -17.12 -1.15
C THR A 12 6.48 -15.83 -1.60
N PHE A 13 5.17 -15.88 -1.76
CA PHE A 13 4.37 -14.72 -2.22
C PHE A 13 3.68 -13.96 -1.08
N THR A 14 3.71 -14.50 0.15
CA THR A 14 3.10 -13.91 1.35
C THR A 14 4.12 -13.85 2.48
N ALA A 15 4.02 -12.86 3.37
CA ALA A 15 4.92 -12.71 4.52
C ALA A 15 4.92 -13.95 5.44
N THR A 16 3.77 -14.62 5.60
CA THR A 16 3.64 -15.88 6.34
C THR A 16 3.17 -16.97 5.38
N PRO A 17 4.07 -17.73 4.73
CA PRO A 17 3.68 -18.75 3.75
C PRO A 17 2.92 -19.90 4.43
N ARG A 18 1.71 -20.18 3.93
CA ARG A 18 0.80 -21.24 4.44
C ARG A 18 0.66 -22.46 3.53
N GLY A 19 1.50 -22.57 2.49
CA GLY A 19 1.48 -23.73 1.57
C GLY A 19 0.29 -23.77 0.61
N HIS A 20 -0.28 -22.61 0.25
CA HIS A 20 -1.41 -22.55 -0.68
C HIS A 20 -1.01 -22.90 -2.12
N ARG A 21 -1.82 -23.72 -2.78
CA ARG A 21 -1.72 -24.00 -4.22
C ARG A 21 -2.91 -23.40 -4.94
N ILE A 22 -2.64 -22.49 -5.86
CA ILE A 22 -3.67 -21.83 -6.68
C ILE A 22 -3.44 -22.20 -8.13
N THR A 23 -4.50 -22.63 -8.82
CA THR A 23 -4.47 -22.80 -10.27
C THR A 23 -4.98 -21.52 -10.91
N VAL A 24 -4.19 -20.94 -11.81
CA VAL A 24 -4.52 -19.70 -12.51
C VAL A 24 -4.66 -20.02 -14.00
N SER A 25 -5.75 -19.57 -14.63
CA SER A 25 -5.97 -19.68 -16.06
C SER A 25 -6.81 -18.51 -16.57
N GLY A 26 -6.25 -17.68 -17.45
CA GLY A 26 -6.96 -16.53 -18.04
C GLY A 26 -7.36 -15.42 -17.06
N GLU A 27 -7.10 -15.57 -15.76
CA GLU A 27 -7.39 -14.57 -14.73
C GLU A 27 -6.39 -13.41 -14.79
N ARG A 28 -6.83 -12.19 -14.44
CA ARG A 28 -5.91 -11.07 -14.26
C ARG A 28 -5.14 -11.27 -12.96
N MET A 29 -3.88 -10.84 -12.93
CA MET A 29 -3.03 -10.96 -11.74
C MET A 29 -3.68 -10.36 -10.47
N ALA A 30 -4.44 -9.26 -10.62
CA ALA A 30 -5.15 -8.64 -9.51
C ALA A 30 -6.19 -9.59 -8.87
N ASP A 31 -6.89 -10.40 -9.67
CA ASP A 31 -7.90 -11.34 -9.18
C ASP A 31 -7.25 -12.49 -8.41
N VAL A 32 -6.07 -12.93 -8.84
CA VAL A 32 -5.28 -13.94 -8.14
C VAL A 32 -4.73 -13.40 -6.82
N MET A 33 -4.20 -12.17 -6.83
CA MET A 33 -3.68 -11.50 -5.63
C MET A 33 -4.77 -11.25 -4.59
N ALA A 34 -5.98 -10.87 -5.00
CA ALA A 34 -7.11 -10.67 -4.10
C ALA A 34 -7.57 -11.95 -3.37
N LYS A 35 -7.31 -13.12 -3.94
CA LYS A 35 -7.60 -14.43 -3.31
C LYS A 35 -6.54 -14.83 -2.28
N LEU A 36 -5.39 -14.15 -2.25
CA LEU A 36 -4.30 -14.44 -1.33
C LEU A 36 -4.35 -13.46 -0.14
N PRO A 37 -4.10 -13.92 1.10
CA PRO A 37 -4.03 -13.06 2.27
C PRO A 37 -2.70 -12.30 2.30
N MET A 38 -2.53 -11.35 1.37
CA MET A 38 -1.30 -10.59 1.21
C MET A 38 -1.37 -9.33 2.06
N SER A 39 -0.79 -9.41 3.26
CA SER A 39 -0.57 -8.27 4.13
C SER A 39 0.86 -8.24 4.65
N ALA A 40 1.36 -7.04 4.92
CA ALA A 40 2.65 -6.84 5.57
C ALA A 40 2.49 -5.85 6.72
N GLU A 41 3.04 -6.18 7.88
CA GLU A 41 3.20 -5.23 8.98
C GLU A 41 4.58 -4.59 8.87
N LEU A 42 4.61 -3.27 8.87
CA LEU A 42 5.82 -2.48 8.78
C LEU A 42 5.90 -1.56 9.99
N VAL A 43 7.06 -1.58 10.65
CA VAL A 43 7.39 -0.60 11.68
C VAL A 43 8.34 0.40 11.05
N VAL A 44 7.95 1.68 11.07
CA VAL A 44 8.72 2.75 10.44
C VAL A 44 8.92 3.86 11.46
N ASP A 45 10.11 4.44 11.52
CA ASP A 45 10.39 5.59 12.36
C ASP A 45 9.49 6.77 11.95
N ASP A 46 8.79 7.37 12.92
CA ASP A 46 7.95 8.53 12.66
C ASP A 46 8.81 9.76 12.42
N ARG A 47 8.67 10.35 11.23
CA ARG A 47 9.29 11.63 10.86
C ARG A 47 8.31 12.79 10.81
N LEU A 48 7.04 12.56 11.15
CA LEU A 48 5.93 13.51 11.10
C LEU A 48 5.48 13.99 12.49
N GLY A 49 5.83 13.26 13.56
CA GLY A 49 5.41 13.55 14.94
C GLY A 49 6.53 13.42 15.97
N ASP A 50 6.24 12.71 17.08
CA ASP A 50 7.07 12.66 18.30
C ASP A 50 8.33 11.76 18.19
N GLY A 51 8.68 11.31 16.99
CA GLY A 51 9.85 10.45 16.74
C GLY A 51 9.68 8.98 17.18
N LYS A 52 8.50 8.56 17.63
CA LYS A 52 8.22 7.16 18.01
C LYS A 52 7.91 6.31 16.78
N PRO A 53 8.39 5.06 16.68
CA PRO A 53 8.03 4.19 15.56
C PRO A 53 6.52 4.00 15.43
N ARG A 54 6.01 4.04 14.20
CA ARG A 54 4.61 3.75 13.87
C ARG A 54 4.52 2.43 13.12
N SER A 55 3.52 1.63 13.51
CA SER A 55 3.19 0.39 12.81
C SER A 55 2.11 0.64 11.77
N TYR A 56 2.33 0.13 10.56
CA TYR A 56 1.39 0.18 9.45
C TYR A 56 1.12 -1.23 8.94
N THR A 57 -0.15 -1.53 8.71
CA THR A 57 -0.55 -2.76 8.02
C THR A 57 -0.85 -2.44 6.55
N LEU A 58 0.03 -2.87 5.65
CA LEU A 58 -0.18 -2.77 4.21
C LEU A 58 -1.07 -3.92 3.73
N LYS A 59 -2.10 -3.60 2.95
CA LYS A 59 -2.93 -4.59 2.25
C LYS A 59 -2.51 -4.66 0.79
N LEU A 60 -1.92 -5.77 0.37
CA LEU A 60 -1.35 -5.95 -0.96
C LEU A 60 -2.31 -6.72 -1.88
N GLY A 61 -3.53 -6.22 -2.03
CA GLY A 61 -4.59 -6.89 -2.81
C GLY A 61 -4.44 -6.77 -4.33
N SER A 62 -3.54 -5.91 -4.82
CA SER A 62 -3.31 -5.71 -6.25
C SER A 62 -1.86 -5.31 -6.54
N PRO A 63 -1.36 -5.45 -7.78
CA PRO A 63 -0.01 -5.02 -8.12
C PRO A 63 0.22 -3.52 -7.90
N ARG A 64 -0.84 -2.71 -7.96
CA ARG A 64 -0.76 -1.25 -7.77
C ARG A 64 -0.59 -0.85 -6.31
N ALA A 65 -0.96 -1.71 -5.35
CA ALA A 65 -0.81 -1.45 -3.92
C ALA A 65 0.66 -1.26 -3.48
N LEU A 66 1.63 -1.54 -4.36
CA LEU A 66 3.05 -1.27 -4.13
C LEU A 66 3.50 0.13 -4.56
N ARG A 67 2.62 0.92 -5.19
CA ARG A 67 2.93 2.30 -5.58
C ARG A 67 2.80 3.20 -4.37
N ILE A 68 3.74 4.14 -4.24
CA ILE A 68 3.77 5.10 -3.13
C ILE A 68 2.46 5.87 -3.02
N ALA A 69 1.89 6.31 -4.14
CA ALA A 69 0.62 7.05 -4.15
C ALA A 69 -0.55 6.25 -3.57
N ASP A 70 -0.65 4.97 -3.92
CA ASP A 70 -1.70 4.08 -3.42
C ASP A 70 -1.49 3.78 -1.92
N VAL A 71 -0.25 3.55 -1.48
CA VAL A 71 0.08 3.39 -0.05
C VAL A 71 -0.28 4.64 0.76
N CYS A 72 0.05 5.84 0.26
CA CYS A 72 -0.28 7.08 0.95
C CYS A 72 -1.80 7.31 1.03
N ALA A 73 -2.56 6.94 -0.01
CA ALA A 73 -4.01 7.09 -0.04
C ALA A 73 -4.73 6.17 0.98
N ASP A 74 -4.19 4.98 1.22
CA ASP A 74 -4.76 3.98 2.12
C ASP A 74 -4.51 4.26 3.62
N HIS A 75 -3.65 5.22 3.96
CA HIS A 75 -3.29 5.56 5.34
C HIS A 75 -3.62 7.03 5.67
N GLU A 76 -4.55 7.25 6.59
CA GLU A 76 -5.09 8.58 6.97
C GLU A 76 -4.02 9.67 7.20
N PRO A 77 -2.94 9.43 7.98
CA PRO A 77 -1.95 10.47 8.24
C PRO A 77 -1.15 10.84 6.98
N LEU A 78 -0.87 9.87 6.12
CA LEU A 78 -0.11 10.07 4.88
C LEU A 78 -0.98 10.75 3.82
N ARG A 79 -2.26 10.38 3.73
CA ARG A 79 -3.22 11.02 2.84
C ARG A 79 -3.39 12.49 3.21
N SER A 80 -3.58 12.79 4.49
CA SER A 80 -3.70 14.17 4.99
C SER A 80 -2.46 15.01 4.65
N LEU A 81 -1.26 14.44 4.78
CA LEU A 81 -0.01 15.11 4.40
C LEU A 81 0.07 15.35 2.88
N ALA A 82 -0.34 14.38 2.07
CA ALA A 82 -0.36 14.51 0.61
C ALA A 82 -1.35 15.59 0.15
N ASP A 83 -2.50 15.71 0.81
CA ASP A 83 -3.48 16.76 0.56
C ASP A 83 -2.92 18.15 0.89
N VAL A 84 -2.25 18.29 2.04
CA VAL A 84 -1.56 19.52 2.43
C VAL A 84 -0.46 19.88 1.43
N ALA A 85 0.39 18.93 1.06
CA ALA A 85 1.45 19.16 0.09
C ALA A 85 0.89 19.60 -1.27
N THR A 86 -0.21 18.98 -1.71
CA THR A 86 -0.91 19.34 -2.95
C THR A 86 -1.50 20.75 -2.87
N ALA A 87 -2.05 21.12 -1.72
CA ALA A 87 -2.61 22.44 -1.51
C ALA A 87 -1.53 23.54 -1.46
N LEU A 88 -0.40 23.27 -0.80
CA LEU A 88 0.76 24.18 -0.75
C LEU A 88 1.49 24.31 -2.09
N ALA A 89 1.47 23.27 -2.93
CA ALA A 89 2.06 23.31 -4.26
C ALA A 89 1.25 24.15 -5.26
N ARG A 90 0.02 24.57 -4.91
CA ARG A 90 -0.79 25.44 -5.77
C ARG A 90 -0.35 26.89 -5.59
N PRO A 91 0.10 27.58 -6.65
CA PRO A 91 0.69 28.92 -6.57
C PRO A 91 -0.29 30.05 -6.18
N ARG A 92 -1.54 29.74 -5.81
CA ARG A 92 -2.58 30.73 -5.49
C ARG A 92 -3.20 30.60 -4.09
N ASP A 93 -2.91 29.53 -3.35
CA ASP A 93 -3.48 29.33 -2.02
C ASP A 93 -2.37 29.53 -0.98
N ALA A 94 -2.25 30.75 -0.46
CA ALA A 94 -1.47 31.03 0.73
C ALA A 94 -2.20 30.40 1.94
N ILE A 95 -2.13 29.07 2.06
CA ILE A 95 -2.56 28.38 3.27
C ILE A 95 -1.53 28.71 4.35
N ASP A 96 -2.01 29.22 5.47
CA ASP A 96 -1.20 29.45 6.66
C ASP A 96 -0.61 28.11 7.13
N VAL A 97 0.69 27.93 6.91
CA VAL A 97 1.46 26.70 7.20
C VAL A 97 1.22 26.16 8.62
N PRO A 98 1.14 26.99 9.68
CA PRO A 98 0.76 26.56 11.03
C PRO A 98 -0.60 25.85 11.10
N ALA A 99 -1.62 26.31 10.38
CA ALA A 99 -2.95 25.70 10.37
C ALA A 99 -2.95 24.33 9.68
N ALA A 100 -2.11 24.16 8.65
CA ALA A 100 -1.95 22.88 7.97
C ALA A 100 -1.24 21.84 8.86
N ILE A 101 -0.23 22.26 9.61
CA ILE A 101 0.48 21.40 10.58
C ILE A 101 -0.45 20.96 11.72
N ALA A 102 -1.31 21.85 12.23
CA ALA A 102 -2.26 21.52 13.28
C ALA A 102 -3.26 20.42 12.86
N LYS A 103 -3.69 20.42 11.60
CA LYS A 103 -4.64 19.43 11.03
C LYS A 103 -4.05 18.02 10.88
N VAL A 104 -2.74 17.90 10.73
CA VAL A 104 -2.04 16.60 10.58
C VAL A 104 -1.70 15.96 11.94
N LYS A 105 -1.67 16.76 13.01
CA LYS A 105 -1.33 16.31 14.37
C LYS A 105 -2.53 15.85 15.22
N SER A 106 -3.77 16.16 14.82
CA SER A 106 -5.00 15.67 15.48
C SER A 106 -5.35 14.26 15.04
#